data_AF-T2JL63-F1
#
_entry.id   AF-T2JL63-F1
#
_cell.length_a   1.000
_cell.length_b   1.000
_cell.length_c   1.000
_cell.angle_alpha   90.00
_cell.angle_beta   90.00
_cell.angle_gamma   90.00
#
_symmetry.space_group_name_H-M   'P 1'
#
loop_
_entity.id
_entity.type
_entity.pdbx_description
1 polymer ?
#
loop_
_entity_poly.entity_id
_entity_poly.type
_entity_poly.pdbx_seq_one_letter_code
_entity_poly.pdbx_strand_id
1 'polypeptide(L)' 'MTRFKELYDYRDKSFGNGRLVRNMFEKAIEKQANRLVNIPDVNPYVMQQILPEDVEQLIINN' A
#
# COMPACT_ATOMS: atom_id res chain seq x y z
N MET A 1 6.10 -16.86 -0.24
CA MET A 1 6.31 -16.15 1.03
C MET A 1 5.50 -14.86 1.02
N THR A 2 5.26 -14.21 2.16
CA THR A 2 4.60 -12.89 2.20
C THR A 2 5.60 -11.78 1.84
N ARG A 3 5.14 -10.71 1.19
CA ARG A 3 5.98 -9.59 0.72
C ARG A 3 6.84 -8.96 1.82
N PHE A 4 6.29 -8.81 3.03
CA PHE A 4 7.05 -8.26 4.17
C PHE A 4 8.21 -9.17 4.59
N LYS A 5 8.05 -10.49 4.47
CA LYS A 5 9.12 -11.43 4.79
C LYS A 5 10.26 -11.31 3.79
N GLU A 6 9.96 -11.19 2.50
CA GLU A 6 10.99 -10.97 1.47
C GLU A 6 11.78 -9.69 1.73
N LEU A 7 11.09 -8.57 1.98
CA LEU A 7 11.74 -7.28 2.24
C LEU A 7 12.59 -7.30 3.51
N TYR A 8 12.14 -8.03 4.54
CA TYR A 8 12.93 -8.23 5.74
C TYR A 8 14.14 -9.12 5.49
N ASP A 9 13.98 -10.23 4.76
CA ASP A 9 15.05 -11.20 4.50
C ASP A 9 16.16 -10.58 3.62
N TYR A 10 15.82 -9.67 2.70
CA TYR A 10 16.76 -8.96 1.80
C TYR A 10 17.14 -7.53 2.25
N ARG A 11 16.90 -7.18 3.51
CA ARG A 11 17.16 -5.83 4.02
C ARG A 11 18.66 -5.50 4.08
N ASP A 12 18.98 -4.24 3.84
CA ASP A 12 20.33 -3.70 4.07
C ASP A 12 20.46 -2.98 5.43
N LYS A 13 21.62 -2.36 5.69
CA LYS A 13 21.90 -1.64 6.94
C LYS A 13 21.04 -0.37 7.13
N SER A 14 20.45 0.15 6.06
CA SER A 14 19.62 1.36 6.06
C SER A 14 18.12 1.07 6.18
N PHE A 15 17.74 -0.20 6.21
CA PHE A 15 16.35 -0.63 6.22
C PHE A 15 15.57 -0.16 7.45
N GLY A 16 14.54 0.64 7.21
CA GLY A 16 13.64 1.14 8.24
C GLY A 16 12.25 0.54 8.13
N ASN A 17 11.91 -0.40 9.02
CA ASN A 17 10.58 -1.04 9.08
C ASN A 17 9.42 -0.03 9.07
N GLY A 18 9.51 1.00 9.92
CA GLY A 18 8.45 2.01 10.01
C GLY A 18 8.31 2.85 8.73
N ARG A 19 9.44 3.23 8.13
CA ARG A 19 9.46 3.95 6.84
C ARG A 19 8.88 3.08 5.72
N LEU A 20 9.25 1.80 5.70
CA LEU A 20 8.73 0.83 4.76
C LEU A 20 7.21 0.75 4.82
N VAL A 21 6.66 0.42 5.99
CA VAL A 21 5.21 0.25 6.17
C VAL A 21 4.46 1.55 5.90
N ARG A 22 5.01 2.70 6.32
CA ARG A 22 4.43 4.01 6.02
C ARG A 22 4.34 4.26 4.51
N ASN A 23 5.43 4.08 3.77
CA ASN A 23 5.46 4.30 2.32
C ASN A 23 4.46 3.37 1.61
N MET A 24 4.36 2.12 2.06
CA MET A 24 3.39 1.17 1.52
C MET A 24 1.95 1.60 1.77
N PHE A 25 1.66 2.07 2.99
CA PHE A 25 0.33 2.55 3.35
C PHE A 25 -0.06 3.81 2.57
N GLU A 26 0.85 4.78 2.43
CA GLU A 26 0.61 5.99 1.62
C GLU A 26 0.28 5.65 0.17
N LYS A 27 1.00 4.69 -0.42
CA LYS A 27 0.72 4.21 -1.76
C LYS A 27 -0.62 3.47 -1.86
N ALA A 28 -1.02 2.75 -0.82
CA ALA A 28 -2.34 2.13 -0.78
C ALA A 28 -3.47 3.17 -0.73
N ILE A 29 -3.29 4.24 0.04
CA ILE A 29 -4.23 5.38 0.06
C ILE A 29 -4.31 6.06 -1.32
N GLU A 30 -3.18 6.24 -2.01
CA GLU A 30 -3.15 6.79 -3.37
C GLU A 30 -3.94 5.93 -4.36
N LYS A 31 -3.75 4.59 -4.33
CA LYS A 31 -4.49 3.67 -5.19
C LYS A 31 -5.98 3.61 -4.85
N GLN A 32 -6.30 3.62 -3.56
CA GLN A 32 -7.67 3.70 -3.09
C GLN A 32 -8.37 4.96 -3.60
N ALA A 33 -7.73 6.13 -3.50
CA ALA A 33 -8.28 7.36 -4.06
C ALA A 33 -8.55 7.26 -5.56
N ASN A 34 -7.60 6.71 -6.33
CA ASN A 34 -7.78 6.49 -7.78
C ASN A 34 -8.92 5.52 -8.11
N ARG A 35 -9.11 4.47 -7.30
CA ARG A 35 -10.24 3.53 -7.43
C ARG A 35 -11.57 4.24 -7.16
N LEU A 36 -11.66 5.01 -6.07
CA LEU A 36 -12.89 5.71 -5.66
C LEU A 36 -13.40 6.69 -6.72
N VAL A 37 -12.52 7.32 -7.49
CA VAL A 37 -12.90 8.25 -8.59
C VAL A 37 -13.84 7.59 -9.60
N ASN A 38 -13.74 6.28 -9.80
CA ASN A 38 -14.54 5.55 -10.78
C ASN A 38 -15.83 4.95 -10.20
N ILE A 39 -16.13 5.18 -8.91
CA ILE A 39 -17.31 4.63 -8.23
C ILE A 39 -18.43 5.68 -8.23
N PRO A 40 -19.55 5.44 -8.93
CA PRO A 40 -20.75 6.28 -8.82
C PRO A 40 -21.28 6.25 -7.38
N ASP A 41 -21.77 7.40 -6.90
CA ASP A 41 -22.40 7.53 -5.57
C ASP A 41 -21.54 7.01 -4.41
N VAL A 42 -20.24 7.34 -4.45
CA VAL A 42 -19.30 6.96 -3.39
C VAL A 42 -19.81 7.44 -2.03
N ASN A 43 -19.85 6.54 -1.05
CA ASN A 43 -20.35 6.83 0.29
C ASN A 43 -19.23 6.69 1.33
N PRO A 44 -19.41 7.24 2.56
CA PRO A 44 -18.38 7.21 3.59
C PRO A 44 -17.91 5.81 3.98
N TYR A 45 -18.76 4.78 3.86
CA TYR A 45 -18.37 3.41 4.17
C TYR A 45 -17.35 2.89 3.16
N VAL A 46 -17.56 3.13 1.87
CA VAL A 46 -16.62 2.74 0.80
C VAL A 46 -15.32 3.55 0.91
N MET A 47 -15.39 4.83 1.28
CA MET A 47 -14.21 5.70 1.47
C MET A 47 -13.30 5.26 2.63
N GLN A 48 -13.81 4.48 3.58
CA GLN A 48 -13.06 3.98 4.73
C GLN A 48 -12.44 2.59 4.49
N GLN A 49 -12.62 2.02 3.29
CA GLN A 49 -12.09 0.71 2.94
C GLN A 49 -10.85 0.81 2.07
N ILE A 50 -9.84 0.02 2.42
CA ILE A 50 -8.72 -0.37 1.55
C ILE A 50 -9.00 -1.81 1.12
N LEU A 51 -9.03 -2.04 -0.19
CA LEU A 51 -9.26 -3.35 -0.81
C LEU A 51 -7.94 -3.96 -1.28
N PRO A 52 -7.89 -5.28 -1.57
CA PRO A 52 -6.66 -5.94 -2.04
C PRO A 52 -6.01 -5.26 -3.24
N GLU A 53 -6.81 -4.76 -4.19
CA GLU A 53 -6.35 -4.03 -5.38
C GLU A 53 -5.63 -2.71 -5.06
N ASP A 54 -5.87 -2.11 -3.90
CA ASP A 54 -5.20 -0.90 -3.45
C ASP A 54 -3.77 -1.21 -2.95
N VAL A 55 -3.46 -2.47 -2.65
CA VAL A 55 -2.19 -2.89 -2.02
C VAL A 55 -1.23 -3.56 -3.02
N GLU A 56 -1.73 -4.03 -4.17
CA GLU A 56 -0.90 -4.76 -5.14
C GLU A 56 0.11 -3.86 -5.87
N GLN A 57 1.31 -4.38 -6.16
CA GLN A 57 2.41 -3.72 -6.88
C GLN A 57 3.05 -2.49 -6.21
N LEU A 58 3.54 -2.68 -4.98
CA LEU A 58 4.51 -1.78 -4.37
C LEU A 58 5.93 -2.25 -4.71
N ILE A 59 6.38 -1.91 -5.93
CA ILE A 59 7.79 -2.01 -6.29
C ILE A 59 8.50 -0.86 -5.57
N ILE A 60 9.25 -1.21 -4.54
CA ILE A 60 10.21 -0.29 -3.93
C ILE A 60 11.41 -0.36 -4.86
N ASN A 61 11.55 0.64 -5.71
CA ASN A 61 12.82 0.87 -6.40
C ASN A 61 13.83 1.24 -5.32
N ASN A 62 14.82 0.36 -5.11
CA ASN A 62 16.01 0.67 -4.32
C ASN A 62 16.81 1.80 -4.98
#